data_AF-A0A3B6NMB5-F1
#
_entry.id   AF-A0A3B6NMB5-F1
#
_cell.length_a   1.000
_cell.length_b   1.000
_cell.length_c   1.000
_cell.angle_alpha   90.00
_cell.angle_beta   90.00
_cell.angle_gamma   90.00
#
_symmetry.space_group_name_H-M   'P 1'
#
loop_
_entity.id
_entity.type
_entity.pdbx_description
1 polymer ?
#
loop_
_entity_poly.entity_id
_entity_poly.type
_entity_poly.pdbx_seq_one_letter_code
_entity_poly.pdbx_strand_id
1 'polypeptide(L)'
;MPASSAKAVLETAASTSTCTPETVQRKHVFDIRGYSQHKLLGPNVYISSGAFAVGGFDWNIRYYPGGYLKPKYVSVYLELLSAGARVRASCDLTVVGQRPGSPSLVSRTPPMLFTSDLSRFAPSTSKFVKRSKLESPSWGLVHGDRLVIECVVTVFMYPTVVTRAAAPDVGYPPSDLHRDLARMYESQAGADVGFLVGGQGFRAHRTVLAMRAPAFMAGVVRGGGLGFSGGCVDINDMQPEAFDALLYYIYMDSLPAAIRDVDGDRKRELVMDLLAAADRYDIQRLKLICETALSKTLEANTVVTTLTLAEKHHCQRLRQACVQFIASSVDQIK
;
A
#
# COMPACT_ATOMS: atom_id res chain seq x y z
N MET A 1 14.59 38.80 -55.04
CA MET A 1 14.56 37.90 -53.86
C MET A 1 15.79 37.01 -53.91
N PRO A 2 16.69 37.03 -52.91
CA PRO A 2 17.63 35.93 -52.71
C PRO A 2 17.13 35.03 -51.57
N ALA A 3 17.17 33.72 -51.79
CA ALA A 3 16.89 32.71 -50.77
C ALA A 3 18.11 32.58 -49.84
N SER A 4 17.89 32.79 -48.55
CA SER A 4 18.88 32.56 -47.51
C SER A 4 19.01 31.05 -47.25
N SER A 5 20.21 30.52 -47.45
CA SER A 5 20.57 29.13 -47.12
C SER A 5 20.99 29.08 -45.65
N ALA A 6 20.16 28.47 -44.80
CA ALA A 6 20.50 28.22 -43.40
C ALA A 6 21.39 26.97 -43.32
N LYS A 7 22.64 27.15 -42.89
CA LYS A 7 23.56 26.06 -42.53
C LYS A 7 23.03 25.35 -41.28
N ALA A 8 22.70 24.07 -41.40
CA ALA A 8 22.41 23.22 -40.25
C ALA A 8 23.70 22.95 -39.47
N VAL A 9 23.78 23.44 -38.25
CA VAL A 9 24.82 23.09 -37.28
C VAL A 9 24.41 21.74 -36.69
N LEU A 10 25.22 20.69 -36.93
CA LEU A 10 25.10 19.44 -36.19
C LEU A 10 25.68 19.66 -34.79
N GLU A 11 24.80 19.94 -33.83
CA GLU A 11 25.14 19.91 -32.41
C GLU A 11 25.15 18.46 -31.93
N THR A 12 26.33 17.99 -31.54
CA THR A 12 26.50 16.70 -30.87
C THR A 12 25.95 16.83 -29.45
N ALA A 13 24.70 16.39 -29.25
CA ALA A 13 24.06 16.41 -27.94
C ALA A 13 24.71 15.38 -27.00
N ALA A 14 25.35 15.86 -25.94
CA ALA A 14 25.83 15.02 -24.86
C ALA A 14 24.66 14.67 -23.92
N SER A 15 24.42 13.38 -23.69
CA SER A 15 23.46 12.90 -22.70
C SER A 15 24.15 12.69 -21.35
N THR A 16 23.61 13.28 -20.29
CA THR A 16 24.03 12.99 -18.91
C THR A 16 22.94 12.18 -18.22
N SER A 17 23.31 11.07 -17.58
CA SER A 17 22.41 10.30 -16.73
C SER A 17 22.80 10.50 -15.27
N THR A 18 21.81 10.60 -14.39
CA THR A 18 22.04 10.69 -12.93
C THR A 18 21.34 9.52 -12.26
N CYS A 19 22.12 8.74 -11.51
CA CYS A 19 21.65 7.59 -10.75
C CYS A 19 21.75 7.94 -9.27
N THR A 20 20.61 8.26 -8.64
CA THR A 20 20.54 8.48 -7.19
C THR A 20 20.04 7.20 -6.51
N PRO A 21 20.82 6.60 -5.59
CA PRO A 21 20.37 5.43 -4.84
C PRO A 21 19.29 5.84 -3.83
N GLU A 22 18.09 5.27 -3.96
CA GLU A 22 17.05 5.40 -2.94
C GLU A 22 17.24 4.29 -1.89
N THR A 23 17.26 4.66 -0.61
CA THR A 23 17.40 3.72 0.50
C THR A 23 16.29 3.91 1.52
N VAL A 24 15.75 2.80 2.00
CA VAL A 24 14.75 2.78 3.09
C VAL A 24 15.36 2.04 4.27
N GLN A 25 15.48 2.73 5.41
CA GLN A 25 16.05 2.17 6.63
C GLN A 25 15.00 2.08 7.74
N ARG A 26 15.03 1.00 8.51
CA ARG A 26 14.21 0.84 9.71
C ARG A 26 14.97 0.08 10.80
N LYS A 27 14.73 0.47 12.05
CA LYS A 27 15.15 -0.25 13.26
C LYS A 27 13.98 -1.08 13.81
N HIS A 28 14.24 -2.34 14.12
CA HIS A 28 13.33 -3.26 14.81
C HIS A 28 13.98 -3.78 16.09
N VAL A 29 13.18 -3.97 17.15
CA VAL A 29 13.65 -4.42 18.47
C VAL A 29 12.94 -5.72 18.82
N PHE A 30 13.70 -6.78 19.01
CA PHE A 30 13.22 -8.07 19.49
C PHE A 30 13.58 -8.23 20.98
N ASP A 31 12.58 -8.01 21.82
CA ASP A 31 12.66 -8.12 23.28
C ASP A 31 12.32 -9.56 23.72
N ILE A 32 13.35 -10.33 24.08
CA ILE A 32 13.23 -11.73 24.50
C ILE A 32 13.22 -11.77 26.03
N ARG A 33 12.08 -12.13 26.60
CA ARG A 33 11.92 -12.38 28.04
C ARG A 33 11.99 -13.89 28.31
N GLY A 34 12.38 -14.30 29.51
CA GLY A 34 12.50 -15.73 29.83
C GLY A 34 13.74 -16.37 29.19
N TYR A 35 14.85 -15.64 29.05
CA TYR A 35 16.08 -16.13 28.41
C TYR A 35 16.53 -17.49 28.95
N SER A 36 16.41 -17.69 30.27
CA SER A 36 16.74 -18.90 31.00
C SER A 36 15.97 -20.14 30.52
N GLN A 37 14.74 -19.97 30.04
CA GLN A 37 13.92 -21.02 29.46
C GLN A 37 14.30 -21.25 28.01
N HIS A 38 14.45 -20.16 27.23
CA HIS A 38 14.80 -20.25 25.82
C HIS A 38 16.19 -20.87 25.59
N LYS A 39 17.17 -20.67 26.48
CA LYS A 39 18.50 -21.27 26.35
C LYS A 39 18.51 -22.80 26.50
N LEU A 40 17.43 -23.39 27.03
CA LEU A 40 17.26 -24.86 27.11
C LEU A 40 16.81 -25.47 25.78
N LEU A 41 16.43 -24.63 24.81
CA LEU A 41 16.13 -25.10 23.46
C LEU A 41 17.38 -25.75 22.85
N GLY A 42 17.17 -26.94 22.28
CA GLY A 42 18.23 -27.73 21.66
C GLY A 42 18.88 -27.04 20.45
N PRO A 43 19.96 -27.63 19.90
CA PRO A 43 20.59 -27.11 18.68
C PRO A 43 19.58 -27.05 17.53
N ASN A 44 19.74 -26.08 16.64
CA ASN A 44 18.86 -25.80 15.49
C ASN A 44 17.40 -25.41 15.82
N VAL A 45 17.05 -25.24 17.10
CA VAL A 45 15.75 -24.70 17.50
C VAL A 45 15.85 -23.18 17.66
N TYR A 46 14.88 -22.45 17.12
CA TYR A 46 14.85 -20.99 17.16
C TYR A 46 13.54 -20.45 17.69
N ILE A 47 13.61 -19.19 18.14
CA ILE A 47 12.47 -18.31 18.32
C ILE A 47 12.56 -17.17 17.32
N SER A 48 11.42 -16.61 16.92
CA SER A 48 11.34 -15.54 15.93
C SER A 48 10.68 -14.29 16.49
N SER A 49 11.11 -13.13 16.00
CA SER A 49 10.36 -11.89 16.20
C SER A 49 9.05 -11.94 15.41
N GLY A 50 8.14 -11.00 15.70
CA GLY A 50 7.06 -10.68 14.77
C GLY A 50 7.62 -10.19 13.43
N ALA A 51 6.82 -10.33 12.37
CA ALA A 51 7.18 -9.79 11.06
C ALA A 51 7.16 -8.24 11.10
N PHE A 52 8.10 -7.61 10.39
CA PHE A 52 8.16 -6.17 10.24
C PHE A 52 8.52 -5.77 8.81
N ALA A 53 7.87 -4.71 8.32
CA ALA A 53 8.05 -4.26 6.94
C ALA A 53 9.20 -3.24 6.82
N VAL A 54 10.06 -3.40 5.80
CA VAL A 54 11.10 -2.43 5.40
C VAL A 54 11.19 -2.42 3.88
N GLY A 55 11.05 -1.23 3.29
CA GLY A 55 11.15 -1.08 1.83
C GLY A 55 10.09 -1.86 1.04
N GLY A 56 8.89 -2.07 1.60
CA GLY A 56 7.84 -2.86 0.96
C GLY A 56 8.01 -4.38 1.05
N PHE A 57 9.02 -4.85 1.79
CA PHE A 57 9.26 -6.28 2.04
C PHE A 57 9.10 -6.60 3.52
N ASP A 58 8.65 -7.83 3.81
CA ASP A 58 8.47 -8.34 5.17
C ASP A 58 9.68 -9.13 5.63
N TRP A 59 10.07 -8.89 6.87
CA TRP A 59 11.27 -9.44 7.48
C TRP A 59 10.95 -9.98 8.88
N ASN A 60 11.74 -10.93 9.38
CA ASN A 60 11.78 -11.23 10.82
C ASN A 60 13.22 -11.45 11.30
N ILE A 61 13.40 -11.52 12.62
CA ILE A 61 14.64 -11.96 13.25
C ILE A 61 14.43 -13.38 13.77
N ARG A 62 15.35 -14.30 13.45
CA ARG A 62 15.44 -15.62 14.08
C ARG A 62 16.59 -15.67 15.06
N TYR A 63 16.33 -16.08 16.29
CA TYR A 63 17.32 -16.31 17.33
C TYR A 63 17.39 -17.79 17.68
N TYR A 64 18.59 -18.36 17.61
CA TYR A 64 18.90 -19.75 17.94
C TYR A 64 19.71 -19.79 19.26
N PRO A 65 19.07 -20.01 20.41
CA PRO A 65 19.74 -20.02 21.71
C PRO A 65 20.74 -21.17 21.83
N GLY A 66 20.37 -22.35 21.31
CA GLY A 66 21.21 -23.55 21.22
C GLY A 66 22.33 -23.47 20.17
N GLY A 67 22.27 -22.46 19.30
CA GLY A 67 23.10 -22.33 18.11
C GLY A 67 22.57 -23.15 16.93
N TYR A 68 23.01 -22.80 15.72
CA TYR A 68 22.68 -23.55 14.50
C TYR A 68 23.73 -24.65 14.25
N LEU A 69 24.81 -24.34 13.53
CA LEU A 69 25.90 -25.31 13.26
C LEU A 69 27.02 -25.35 14.32
N LYS A 70 27.06 -24.38 15.23
CA LYS A 70 28.17 -24.19 16.18
C LYS A 70 27.62 -24.06 17.61
N PRO A 71 27.58 -25.17 18.39
CA PRO A 71 26.84 -25.23 19.66
C PRO A 71 27.40 -24.33 20.79
N LYS A 72 28.64 -23.84 20.66
CA LYS A 72 29.27 -22.89 21.60
C LYS A 72 28.85 -21.44 21.37
N TYR A 73 28.10 -21.17 20.30
CA TYR A 73 27.66 -19.86 19.89
C TYR A 73 26.14 -19.83 19.86
N VAL A 74 25.58 -18.65 20.12
CA VAL A 74 24.21 -18.36 19.69
C VAL A 74 24.25 -17.87 18.24
N SER A 75 23.16 -18.05 17.51
CA SER A 75 23.03 -17.55 16.14
C SER A 75 21.83 -16.62 16.05
N VAL A 76 21.97 -15.52 15.31
CA VAL A 76 20.89 -14.56 15.04
C VAL A 76 20.91 -14.31 13.54
N TYR A 77 19.73 -14.35 12.92
CA TYR A 77 19.58 -14.08 11.50
C TYR A 77 18.44 -13.11 11.25
N LEU A 78 18.63 -12.19 10.31
CA LEU A 78 17.55 -11.54 9.59
C LEU A 78 17.06 -12.51 8.51
N GLU A 79 15.75 -12.67 8.39
CA GLU A 79 15.11 -13.48 7.36
C GLU A 79 14.17 -12.61 6.51
N LEU A 80 14.24 -12.79 5.19
CA LEU A 80 13.23 -12.27 4.26
C LEU A 80 12.03 -13.22 4.18
N LEU A 81 10.83 -12.69 4.39
CA LEU A 81 9.56 -13.44 4.36
C LEU A 81 8.78 -13.27 3.05
N SER A 82 8.97 -12.18 2.32
CA SER A 82 8.25 -11.92 1.07
C SER A 82 8.58 -12.96 0.00
N ALA A 83 7.61 -13.84 -0.31
CA ALA A 83 7.77 -14.90 -1.31
C ALA A 83 8.03 -14.31 -2.71
N GLY A 84 8.97 -14.91 -3.45
CA GLY A 84 9.34 -14.44 -4.79
C GLY A 84 10.12 -13.12 -4.83
N ALA A 85 10.40 -12.49 -3.68
CA ALA A 85 11.12 -11.24 -3.65
C ALA A 85 12.61 -11.39 -3.96
N ARG A 86 13.18 -10.36 -4.60
CA ARG A 86 14.61 -10.17 -4.84
C ARG A 86 14.96 -8.77 -4.37
N VAL A 87 15.65 -8.66 -3.23
CA VAL A 87 15.88 -7.38 -2.57
C VAL A 87 17.35 -7.24 -2.18
N ARG A 88 17.96 -6.10 -2.52
CA ARG A 88 19.31 -5.77 -2.05
C ARG A 88 19.19 -5.03 -0.72
N ALA A 89 19.76 -5.57 0.35
CA ALA A 89 19.69 -4.97 1.67
C ALA A 89 20.97 -5.19 2.47
N SER A 90 21.25 -4.31 3.43
CA SER A 90 22.24 -4.51 4.49
C SER A 90 21.53 -4.63 5.83
N CYS A 91 22.19 -5.26 6.80
CA CYS A 91 21.60 -5.52 8.10
C CYS A 91 22.64 -5.44 9.21
N ASP A 92 22.35 -4.64 10.23
CA ASP A 92 23.12 -4.58 11.47
C ASP A 92 22.31 -5.23 12.60
N LEU A 93 22.81 -6.36 13.11
CA LEU A 93 22.22 -7.07 14.24
C LEU A 93 23.02 -6.78 15.50
N THR A 94 22.35 -6.31 16.54
CA THR A 94 22.99 -5.85 17.78
C THR A 94 22.38 -6.56 18.98
N VAL A 95 23.22 -7.20 19.81
CA VAL A 95 22.82 -7.54 21.18
C VAL A 95 23.06 -6.31 22.05
N VAL A 96 22.00 -5.77 22.62
CA VAL A 96 22.07 -4.53 23.39
C VAL A 96 22.55 -4.81 24.81
N GLY A 97 23.52 -4.02 25.27
CA GLY A 97 23.91 -3.99 26.68
C GLY A 97 22.78 -3.38 27.52
N GLN A 98 22.31 -4.10 28.54
CA GLN A 98 21.07 -3.73 29.26
C GLN A 98 21.29 -2.92 30.53
N ARG A 99 22.54 -2.71 30.95
CA ARG A 99 22.88 -1.84 32.08
C ARG A 99 23.63 -0.60 31.60
N PRO A 100 23.53 0.53 32.33
CA PRO A 100 24.37 1.69 32.07
C PRO A 100 25.85 1.31 31.97
N GLY A 101 26.50 1.73 30.89
CA GLY A 101 27.91 1.40 30.61
C GLY A 101 28.18 -0.01 30.06
N SER A 102 27.17 -0.87 29.90
CA SER A 102 27.36 -2.19 29.27
C SER A 102 27.55 -2.06 27.76
N PRO A 103 28.60 -2.66 27.18
CA PRO A 103 28.83 -2.59 25.75
C PRO A 103 27.79 -3.41 24.96
N SER A 104 27.37 -2.89 23.81
CA SER A 104 26.56 -3.65 22.86
C SER A 104 27.44 -4.42 21.87
N LEU A 105 27.00 -5.59 21.43
CA LEU A 105 27.70 -6.40 20.44
C LEU A 105 27.00 -6.31 19.09
N VAL A 106 27.66 -5.71 18.10
CA VAL A 106 27.11 -5.50 16.75
C VAL A 106 27.76 -6.47 15.76
N SER A 107 26.93 -7.11 14.94
CA SER A 107 27.34 -7.80 13.72
C SER A 107 26.77 -7.05 12.52
N ARG A 108 27.67 -6.54 11.67
CA ARG A 108 27.30 -5.78 10.48
C ARG A 108 27.37 -6.68 9.26
N THR A 109 26.26 -6.76 8.54
CA THR A 109 26.19 -7.46 7.26
C THR A 109 26.19 -6.42 6.15
N PRO A 110 27.19 -6.42 5.26
CA PRO A 110 27.22 -5.49 4.13
C PRO A 110 26.04 -5.73 3.18
N PRO A 111 25.75 -4.79 2.27
CA PRO A 111 24.69 -4.95 1.29
C PRO A 111 24.84 -6.27 0.51
N MET A 112 23.81 -7.11 0.55
CA MET A 112 23.74 -8.37 -0.20
C MET A 112 22.37 -8.55 -0.82
N LEU A 113 22.27 -9.48 -1.76
CA LEU A 113 20.98 -9.85 -2.35
C LEU A 113 20.31 -10.89 -1.46
N PHE A 114 19.08 -10.59 -1.03
CA PHE A 114 18.16 -11.54 -0.42
C PHE A 114 17.17 -12.02 -1.48
N THR A 115 16.93 -13.33 -1.44
CA THR A 115 16.04 -14.06 -2.35
C THR A 115 15.26 -15.07 -1.52
N SER A 116 14.14 -15.57 -2.03
CA SER A 116 13.32 -16.58 -1.34
C SER A 116 13.99 -17.96 -1.19
N ASP A 117 15.19 -18.16 -1.75
CA ASP A 117 15.95 -19.42 -1.75
C ASP A 117 17.06 -19.44 -0.67
N LEU A 118 18.27 -19.90 -1.01
CA LEU A 118 19.41 -20.06 -0.09
C LEU A 118 19.92 -18.73 0.50
N SER A 119 19.68 -17.59 -0.16
CA SER A 119 20.09 -16.26 0.31
C SER A 119 19.01 -15.50 1.08
N ARG A 120 17.98 -16.18 1.60
CA ARG A 120 16.93 -15.53 2.42
C ARG A 120 17.39 -15.07 3.81
N PHE A 121 18.59 -15.48 4.25
CA PHE A 121 19.12 -15.23 5.60
C PHE A 121 20.42 -14.45 5.59
N ALA A 122 20.58 -13.58 6.60
CA ALA A 122 21.82 -12.87 6.88
C ALA A 122 22.08 -12.75 8.38
N PRO A 123 23.34 -12.76 8.85
CA PRO A 123 24.57 -13.04 8.09
C PRO A 123 24.66 -14.53 7.68
N SER A 124 25.61 -14.91 6.82
CA SER A 124 25.82 -16.33 6.44
C SER A 124 26.53 -17.16 7.51
N THR A 125 27.05 -16.53 8.57
CA THR A 125 27.76 -17.21 9.66
C THR A 125 26.81 -17.66 10.76
N SER A 126 27.07 -18.84 11.32
CA SER A 126 26.39 -19.34 12.53
C SER A 126 27.04 -18.89 13.84
N LYS A 127 28.15 -18.15 13.77
CA LYS A 127 28.90 -17.69 14.95
C LYS A 127 28.58 -16.23 15.24
N PHE A 128 27.43 -15.96 15.86
CA PHE A 128 27.05 -14.58 16.21
C PHE A 128 27.77 -14.12 17.49
N VAL A 129 27.42 -14.67 18.64
CA VAL A 129 28.08 -14.38 19.93
C VAL A 129 28.39 -15.70 20.64
N LYS A 130 29.59 -15.83 21.24
CA LYS A 130 29.90 -16.99 22.09
C LYS A 130 28.94 -16.98 23.29
N ARG A 131 28.34 -18.13 23.61
CA ARG A 131 27.37 -18.21 24.72
C ARG A 131 28.00 -17.76 26.05
N SER A 132 29.24 -18.18 26.33
CA SER A 132 29.98 -17.74 27.52
C SER A 132 30.20 -16.23 27.59
N LYS A 133 30.31 -15.55 26.44
CA LYS A 133 30.43 -14.08 26.38
C LYS A 133 29.06 -13.41 26.60
N LEU A 134 28.01 -13.96 26.00
CA LEU A 134 26.63 -13.48 26.14
C LEU A 134 26.15 -13.52 27.60
N GLU A 135 26.46 -14.61 28.29
CA GLU A 135 26.03 -14.88 29.67
C GLU A 135 26.99 -14.30 30.72
N SER A 136 28.10 -13.71 30.29
CA SER A 136 29.08 -13.12 31.20
C SER A 136 28.51 -11.87 31.87
N PRO A 137 28.48 -11.80 33.22
CA PRO A 137 28.00 -10.61 33.93
C PRO A 137 28.77 -9.34 33.57
N SER A 138 30.06 -9.45 33.21
CA SER A 138 30.89 -8.32 32.79
C SER A 138 30.42 -7.63 31.51
N TRP A 139 29.71 -8.35 30.63
CA TRP A 139 29.18 -7.78 29.39
C TRP A 139 27.76 -7.22 29.56
N GLY A 140 27.00 -7.69 30.56
CA GLY A 140 25.67 -7.14 30.87
C GLY A 140 24.64 -7.25 29.74
N LEU A 141 24.80 -8.22 28.84
CA LEU A 141 23.94 -8.41 27.65
C LEU A 141 22.62 -9.12 28.00
N VAL A 142 22.67 -10.03 28.98
CA VAL A 142 21.50 -10.64 29.59
C VAL A 142 21.35 -10.05 30.99
N HIS A 143 20.18 -9.49 31.29
CA HIS A 143 19.88 -8.92 32.60
C HIS A 143 18.40 -9.13 32.94
N GLY A 144 18.08 -9.50 34.18
CA GLY A 144 16.68 -9.72 34.59
C GLY A 144 15.94 -10.77 33.74
N ASP A 145 16.64 -11.84 33.35
CA ASP A 145 16.15 -12.89 32.45
C ASP A 145 15.66 -12.39 31.07
N ARG A 146 16.20 -11.26 30.62
CA ARG A 146 15.87 -10.59 29.38
C ARG A 146 17.09 -10.49 28.47
N LEU A 147 16.88 -10.65 27.18
CA LEU A 147 17.84 -10.43 26.10
C LEU A 147 17.19 -9.52 25.05
N VAL A 148 17.88 -8.45 24.63
CA VAL A 148 17.36 -7.53 23.61
C VAL A 148 18.24 -7.60 22.37
N ILE A 149 17.63 -7.91 21.23
CA ILE A 149 18.27 -7.89 19.92
C ILE A 149 17.67 -6.75 19.11
N GLU A 150 18.51 -5.83 18.66
CA GLU A 150 18.13 -4.78 17.72
C GLU A 150 18.59 -5.16 16.31
N CYS A 151 17.76 -4.87 15.32
CA CYS A 151 18.08 -5.06 13.91
C CYS A 151 17.84 -3.75 13.17
N VAL A 152 18.85 -3.24 12.49
CA VAL A 152 18.70 -2.13 11.54
C VAL A 152 18.83 -2.70 10.14
N VAL A 153 17.75 -2.64 9.37
CA VAL A 153 17.71 -3.08 7.97
C VAL A 153 17.71 -1.85 7.08
N THR A 154 18.60 -1.83 6.09
CA THR A 154 18.63 -0.82 5.03
C THR A 154 18.38 -1.52 3.70
N VAL A 155 17.24 -1.23 3.06
CA VAL A 155 16.91 -1.73 1.74
C VAL A 155 17.39 -0.73 0.69
N PHE A 156 18.15 -1.21 -0.29
CA PHE A 156 18.60 -0.45 -1.45
C PHE A 156 17.61 -0.69 -2.57
N MET A 157 16.79 0.31 -2.87
CA MET A 157 15.90 0.25 -4.01
C MET A 157 16.72 0.29 -5.28
N TYR A 158 16.31 -0.50 -6.28
CA TYR A 158 16.87 -0.35 -7.61
C TYR A 158 16.57 1.08 -8.05
N PRO A 159 17.59 1.85 -8.48
CA PRO A 159 17.37 3.22 -8.92
C PRO A 159 16.37 3.17 -10.07
N THR A 160 15.26 3.87 -9.92
CA THR A 160 14.41 4.19 -11.06
C THR A 160 15.27 5.04 -11.97
N VAL A 161 15.76 4.48 -13.07
CA VAL A 161 16.41 5.28 -14.11
C VAL A 161 15.32 6.15 -14.70
N VAL A 162 15.19 7.36 -14.14
CA VAL A 162 14.38 8.38 -14.75
C VAL A 162 15.23 8.92 -15.89
N THR A 163 15.01 8.40 -17.09
CA THR A 163 15.52 9.02 -18.31
C THR A 163 14.77 10.35 -18.47
N ARG A 164 15.21 11.39 -17.77
CA ARG A 164 14.85 12.75 -18.12
C ARG A 164 15.65 13.06 -19.38
N ALA A 165 15.01 12.91 -20.53
CA ALA A 165 15.44 13.70 -21.67
C ALA A 165 15.52 15.15 -21.18
N ALA A 166 16.68 15.79 -21.35
CA ALA A 166 16.79 17.22 -21.19
C ALA A 166 15.93 17.85 -22.29
N ALA A 167 14.62 17.93 -22.04
CA ALA A 167 13.83 18.95 -22.68
C ALA A 167 14.46 20.29 -22.26
N PRO A 168 14.64 21.25 -23.17
CA PRO A 168 14.86 22.62 -22.73
C PRO A 168 13.77 22.93 -21.70
N ASP A 169 14.15 23.51 -20.57
CA ASP A 169 13.22 24.13 -19.63
C ASP A 169 12.59 25.33 -20.33
N VAL A 170 11.73 25.05 -21.29
CA VAL A 170 10.62 25.91 -21.60
C VAL A 170 9.62 25.52 -20.53
N GLY A 171 9.46 26.38 -19.51
CA GLY A 171 8.48 26.21 -18.45
C GLY A 171 7.08 26.07 -19.04
N TYR A 172 6.71 24.85 -19.44
CA TYR A 172 5.38 24.56 -19.92
C TYR A 172 4.46 24.51 -18.70
N PRO A 173 3.28 25.11 -18.80
CA PRO A 173 2.31 25.02 -17.71
C PRO A 173 1.97 23.54 -17.46
N PRO A 174 1.71 23.17 -16.19
CA PRO A 174 1.30 21.82 -15.84
C PRO A 174 0.03 21.45 -16.62
N SER A 175 -0.14 20.16 -16.92
CA SER A 175 -1.33 19.66 -17.62
C SER A 175 -2.61 20.14 -16.92
N ASP A 176 -3.46 20.81 -17.67
CA ASP A 176 -4.73 21.36 -17.26
C ASP A 176 -5.92 20.50 -17.69
N LEU A 177 -5.69 19.33 -18.30
CA LEU A 177 -6.75 18.40 -18.73
C LEU A 177 -7.72 18.05 -17.59
N HIS A 178 -7.21 17.84 -16.37
CA HIS A 178 -8.05 17.58 -15.20
C HIS A 178 -9.02 18.74 -14.91
N ARG A 179 -8.54 19.98 -15.09
CA ARG A 179 -9.33 21.20 -14.91
C ARG A 179 -10.28 21.43 -16.07
N ASP A 180 -9.91 21.03 -17.29
CA ASP A 180 -10.80 21.08 -18.45
C ASP A 180 -11.98 20.12 -18.28
N LEU A 181 -11.72 18.89 -17.80
CA LEU A 181 -12.76 17.93 -17.45
C LEU A 181 -13.63 18.43 -16.29
N ALA A 182 -13.04 19.08 -15.28
CA ALA A 182 -13.80 19.72 -14.20
C ALA A 182 -14.76 20.79 -14.75
N ARG A 183 -14.27 21.65 -15.64
CA ARG A 183 -15.09 22.68 -16.29
C ARG A 183 -16.22 22.06 -17.12
N MET A 184 -16.01 20.93 -17.78
CA MET A 184 -17.09 20.20 -18.48
C MET A 184 -18.17 19.69 -17.52
N TYR A 185 -17.77 19.16 -16.37
CA TYR A 185 -18.70 18.70 -15.33
C TYR A 185 -19.53 19.86 -14.76
N GLU A 186 -18.86 20.96 -14.36
CA GLU A 186 -19.48 22.12 -13.72
C GLU A 186 -20.37 22.92 -14.67
N SER A 187 -19.89 23.21 -15.88
CA SER A 187 -20.65 24.03 -16.84
C SER A 187 -21.78 23.27 -17.51
N GLN A 188 -21.69 21.92 -17.56
CA GLN A 188 -22.58 21.05 -18.31
C GLN A 188 -22.71 21.44 -19.81
N ALA A 189 -21.77 22.23 -20.32
CA ALA A 189 -21.82 22.77 -21.68
C ALA A 189 -21.53 21.65 -22.70
N GLY A 190 -22.47 21.42 -23.61
CA GLY A 190 -22.36 20.33 -24.60
C GLY A 190 -22.82 18.97 -24.09
N ALA A 191 -23.46 18.91 -22.92
CA ALA A 191 -24.06 17.67 -22.41
C ALA A 191 -25.14 17.15 -23.36
N ASP A 192 -25.03 15.87 -23.72
CA ASP A 192 -25.86 15.19 -24.72
C ASP A 192 -26.63 14.00 -24.13
N VAL A 193 -26.59 13.83 -22.81
CA VAL A 193 -27.40 12.87 -22.05
C VAL A 193 -27.86 13.47 -20.72
N GLY A 194 -29.09 13.14 -20.32
CA GLY A 194 -29.68 13.51 -19.04
C GLY A 194 -30.10 12.29 -18.23
N PHE A 195 -30.02 12.40 -16.90
CA PHE A 195 -30.43 11.39 -15.94
C PHE A 195 -31.42 11.99 -14.95
N LEU A 196 -32.41 11.21 -14.54
CA LEU A 196 -33.32 11.55 -13.46
C LEU A 196 -33.02 10.61 -12.29
N VAL A 197 -32.68 11.17 -11.13
CA VAL A 197 -32.30 10.40 -9.92
C VAL A 197 -33.06 10.99 -8.74
N GLY A 198 -33.99 10.23 -8.15
CA GLY A 198 -34.80 10.73 -7.04
C GLY A 198 -35.55 12.04 -7.33
N GLY A 199 -35.95 12.26 -8.60
CA GLY A 199 -36.59 13.49 -9.07
C GLY A 199 -35.63 14.64 -9.39
N GLN A 200 -34.32 14.49 -9.15
CA GLN A 200 -33.31 15.47 -9.53
C GLN A 200 -32.70 15.15 -10.89
N GLY A 201 -32.58 16.18 -11.75
CA GLY A 201 -32.01 16.06 -13.08
C GLY A 201 -30.50 16.27 -13.08
N PHE A 202 -29.76 15.37 -13.72
CA PHE A 202 -28.30 15.44 -13.92
C PHE A 202 -27.99 15.41 -15.42
N ARG A 203 -26.95 16.15 -15.84
CA ARG A 203 -26.49 16.17 -17.23
C ARG A 203 -25.08 15.62 -17.33
N ALA A 204 -24.78 14.90 -18.39
CA ALA A 204 -23.43 14.40 -18.65
C ALA A 204 -23.14 14.29 -20.15
N HIS A 205 -21.96 13.77 -20.47
CA HIS A 205 -21.45 13.65 -21.84
C HIS A 205 -21.23 12.18 -22.18
N ARG A 206 -21.91 11.67 -23.21
CA ARG A 206 -21.84 10.28 -23.67
C ARG A 206 -20.41 9.85 -23.94
N THR A 207 -19.59 10.72 -24.55
CA THR A 207 -18.18 10.43 -24.85
C THR A 207 -17.35 10.18 -23.59
N VAL A 208 -17.55 10.99 -22.54
CA VAL A 208 -16.82 10.83 -21.27
C VAL A 208 -17.25 9.55 -20.57
N LEU A 209 -18.56 9.32 -20.50
CA LEU A 209 -19.10 8.08 -19.94
C LEU A 209 -18.62 6.84 -20.73
N ALA A 210 -18.51 6.91 -22.06
CA ALA A 210 -18.10 5.77 -22.89
C ALA A 210 -16.64 5.41 -22.69
N MET A 211 -15.80 6.41 -22.43
CA MET A 211 -14.40 6.24 -22.10
C MET A 211 -14.21 5.67 -20.69
N ARG A 212 -14.96 6.18 -19.70
CA ARG A 212 -14.66 6.00 -18.27
C ARG A 212 -15.55 4.97 -17.56
N ALA A 213 -16.73 4.72 -18.11
CA ALA A 213 -17.71 3.75 -17.60
C ALA A 213 -18.45 3.07 -18.79
N PRO A 214 -17.77 2.23 -19.60
CA PRO A 214 -18.36 1.65 -20.81
C PRO A 214 -19.63 0.83 -20.55
N ALA A 215 -19.68 0.09 -19.42
CA ALA A 215 -20.86 -0.68 -19.03
C ALA A 215 -22.06 0.22 -18.68
N PHE A 216 -21.82 1.37 -18.04
CA PHE A 216 -22.84 2.38 -17.79
C PHE A 216 -23.39 2.93 -19.10
N MET A 217 -22.51 3.26 -20.06
CA MET A 217 -22.94 3.74 -21.37
C MET A 217 -23.72 2.72 -22.17
N ALA A 218 -23.33 1.45 -22.13
CA ALA A 218 -24.10 0.39 -22.75
C ALA A 218 -25.53 0.35 -22.17
N GLY A 219 -25.68 0.58 -20.86
CA GLY A 219 -26.97 0.75 -20.19
C GLY A 219 -27.76 1.95 -20.71
N VAL A 220 -27.13 3.12 -20.82
CA VAL A 220 -27.74 4.36 -21.35
C VAL A 220 -28.26 4.16 -22.77
N VAL A 221 -27.48 3.51 -23.64
CA VAL A 221 -27.87 3.21 -25.02
C VAL A 221 -29.07 2.26 -25.05
N ARG A 222 -29.04 1.18 -24.25
CA ARG A 222 -30.17 0.24 -24.15
C ARG A 222 -31.44 0.88 -23.60
N GLY A 223 -31.30 1.83 -22.68
CA GLY A 223 -32.41 2.55 -22.06
C GLY A 223 -33.04 3.62 -22.94
N GLY A 224 -32.63 3.75 -24.21
CA GLY A 224 -33.21 4.71 -25.14
C GLY A 224 -32.87 6.17 -24.81
N GLY A 225 -31.79 6.44 -24.09
CA GLY A 225 -31.35 7.81 -23.79
C GLY A 225 -31.02 8.56 -25.08
N LEU A 226 -31.98 9.35 -25.58
CA LEU A 226 -31.90 10.11 -26.84
C LEU A 226 -31.92 11.60 -26.54
N GLY A 227 -30.81 12.15 -26.05
CA GLY A 227 -30.59 13.60 -25.95
C GLY A 227 -31.59 14.37 -25.08
N PHE A 228 -31.38 15.69 -24.99
CA PHE A 228 -32.15 16.58 -24.10
C PHE A 228 -33.64 16.74 -24.49
N SER A 229 -34.02 16.27 -25.69
CA SER A 229 -35.37 16.31 -26.24
C SER A 229 -36.09 14.95 -26.29
N GLY A 230 -35.41 13.84 -25.96
CA GLY A 230 -35.93 12.47 -26.12
C GLY A 230 -35.92 11.61 -24.85
N GLY A 231 -35.87 12.21 -23.67
CA GLY A 231 -36.07 11.54 -22.38
C GLY A 231 -34.80 11.37 -21.55
N CYS A 232 -34.91 11.64 -20.24
CA CYS A 232 -33.85 11.37 -19.28
C CYS A 232 -33.81 9.87 -18.95
N VAL A 233 -32.62 9.33 -18.69
CA VAL A 233 -32.47 7.97 -18.17
C VAL A 233 -32.79 7.97 -16.68
N ASP A 234 -33.80 7.20 -16.28
CA ASP A 234 -34.23 7.11 -14.89
C ASP A 234 -33.34 6.15 -14.08
N ILE A 235 -32.83 6.62 -12.93
CA ILE A 235 -31.96 5.90 -12.02
C ILE A 235 -32.63 5.89 -10.65
N ASN A 236 -33.17 4.73 -10.28
CA ASN A 236 -34.00 4.56 -9.08
C ASN A 236 -33.27 3.89 -7.91
N ASP A 237 -32.06 3.35 -8.13
CA ASP A 237 -31.32 2.50 -7.20
C ASP A 237 -30.16 3.22 -6.50
N MET A 238 -30.18 4.56 -6.44
CA MET A 238 -29.13 5.34 -5.80
C MET A 238 -29.63 6.72 -5.36
N GLN A 239 -29.09 7.25 -4.25
CA GLN A 239 -29.35 8.62 -3.81
C GLN A 239 -28.77 9.66 -4.80
N PRO A 240 -29.40 10.83 -4.98
CA PRO A 240 -28.91 11.89 -5.87
C PRO A 240 -27.46 12.31 -5.58
N GLU A 241 -27.08 12.39 -4.31
CA GLU A 241 -25.71 12.79 -3.91
C GLU A 241 -24.66 11.71 -4.23
N ALA A 242 -25.04 10.43 -4.13
CA ALA A 242 -24.18 9.34 -4.55
C ALA A 242 -24.04 9.30 -6.08
N PHE A 243 -25.11 9.62 -6.82
CA PHE A 243 -25.04 9.75 -8.28
C PHE A 243 -24.16 10.92 -8.73
N ASP A 244 -24.28 12.07 -8.06
CA ASP A 244 -23.43 13.24 -8.31
C ASP A 244 -21.95 12.86 -8.12
N ALA A 245 -21.63 12.17 -7.03
CA ALA A 245 -20.27 11.71 -6.77
C ALA A 245 -19.76 10.65 -7.76
N LEU A 246 -20.64 9.78 -8.26
CA LEU A 246 -20.31 8.84 -9.33
C LEU A 246 -19.93 9.60 -10.61
N LEU A 247 -20.74 10.57 -11.02
CA LEU A 247 -20.44 11.41 -12.17
C LEU A 247 -19.15 12.20 -11.94
N TYR A 248 -19.00 12.85 -10.79
CA TYR A 248 -17.78 13.55 -10.41
C TYR A 248 -16.54 12.66 -10.55
N TYR A 249 -16.59 11.42 -10.04
CA TYR A 249 -15.50 10.47 -10.18
C TYR A 249 -15.18 10.11 -11.63
N ILE A 250 -16.20 9.97 -12.48
CA ILE A 250 -16.02 9.69 -13.91
C ILE A 250 -15.20 10.81 -14.59
N TYR A 251 -15.47 12.07 -14.26
CA TYR A 251 -14.74 13.23 -14.80
C TYR A 251 -13.38 13.45 -14.14
N MET A 252 -13.30 13.30 -12.81
CA MET A 252 -12.19 13.80 -11.99
C MET A 252 -11.30 12.71 -11.40
N ASP A 253 -11.65 11.43 -11.58
CA ASP A 253 -10.93 10.26 -11.06
C ASP A 253 -10.67 10.31 -9.54
N SER A 254 -11.51 11.04 -8.81
CA SER A 254 -11.42 11.29 -7.37
C SER A 254 -12.81 11.45 -6.76
N LEU A 255 -12.95 11.23 -5.46
CA LEU A 255 -14.21 11.45 -4.75
C LEU A 255 -14.35 12.92 -4.32
N PRO A 256 -15.54 13.52 -4.43
CA PRO A 256 -15.77 14.91 -4.02
C PRO A 256 -15.59 15.08 -2.50
N ALA A 257 -15.20 16.29 -2.10
CA ALA A 257 -15.06 16.66 -0.68
C ALA A 257 -16.34 16.38 0.12
N ALA A 258 -17.51 16.58 -0.50
CA ALA A 258 -18.82 16.29 0.07
C ALA A 258 -19.04 14.82 0.50
N ILE A 259 -18.24 13.86 0.03
CA ILE A 259 -18.25 12.48 0.53
C ILE A 259 -17.08 12.20 1.47
N ARG A 260 -15.95 12.86 1.25
CA ARG A 260 -14.76 12.69 2.08
C ARG A 260 -14.97 13.25 3.49
N ASP A 261 -15.65 14.38 3.60
CA ASP A 261 -15.77 15.19 4.81
C ASP A 261 -17.10 14.97 5.57
N VAL A 262 -18.02 14.17 5.04
CA VAL A 262 -19.17 13.67 5.79
C VAL A 262 -18.68 12.60 6.77
N ASP A 263 -19.31 12.48 7.93
CA ASP A 263 -18.98 11.45 8.92
C ASP A 263 -20.23 10.66 9.34
N GLY A 264 -20.00 9.52 9.98
CA GLY A 264 -21.04 8.64 10.50
C GLY A 264 -21.85 7.91 9.44
N ASP A 265 -23.08 7.55 9.80
CA ASP A 265 -23.95 6.68 9.00
C ASP A 265 -24.29 7.25 7.62
N ARG A 266 -24.41 8.57 7.51
CA ARG A 266 -24.70 9.21 6.21
C ARG A 266 -23.60 8.96 5.18
N LYS A 267 -22.33 9.05 5.58
CA LYS A 267 -21.20 8.70 4.68
C LYS A 267 -21.22 7.24 4.31
N ARG A 268 -21.53 6.36 5.27
CA ARG A 268 -21.62 4.93 5.03
C ARG A 268 -22.65 4.63 3.94
N GLU A 269 -23.87 5.16 4.07
CA GLU A 269 -24.94 5.00 3.07
C GLU A 269 -24.50 5.45 1.68
N LEU A 270 -23.94 6.65 1.55
CA LEU A 270 -23.46 7.17 0.27
C LEU A 270 -22.36 6.30 -0.35
N VAL A 271 -21.43 5.79 0.46
CA VAL A 271 -20.36 4.91 0.00
C VAL A 271 -20.87 3.53 -0.37
N MET A 272 -21.91 3.02 0.31
CA MET A 272 -22.57 1.76 -0.04
C MET A 272 -23.28 1.85 -1.40
N ASP A 273 -24.00 2.95 -1.63
CA ASP A 273 -24.63 3.26 -2.93
C ASP A 273 -23.59 3.38 -4.05
N LEU A 274 -22.50 4.12 -3.79
CA LEU A 274 -21.39 4.23 -4.74
C LEU A 274 -20.72 2.89 -5.04
N LEU A 275 -20.57 2.03 -4.04
CA LEU A 275 -20.02 0.68 -4.23
C LEU A 275 -20.92 -0.15 -5.15
N ALA A 276 -22.24 -0.12 -4.90
CA ALA A 276 -23.21 -0.82 -5.71
C ALA A 276 -23.21 -0.31 -7.16
N ALA A 277 -23.14 1.01 -7.35
CA ALA A 277 -23.04 1.62 -8.67
C ALA A 277 -21.71 1.28 -9.37
N ALA A 278 -20.59 1.34 -8.66
CA ALA A 278 -19.28 1.01 -9.20
C ALA A 278 -19.19 -0.44 -9.67
N ASP A 279 -19.81 -1.36 -8.93
CA ASP A 279 -19.94 -2.77 -9.35
C ASP A 279 -20.84 -2.90 -10.59
N ARG A 280 -22.04 -2.30 -10.56
CA ARG A 280 -23.00 -2.33 -11.68
C ARG A 280 -22.43 -1.76 -12.98
N TYR A 281 -21.63 -0.70 -12.88
CA TYR A 281 -21.06 0.03 -14.00
C TYR A 281 -19.62 -0.34 -14.33
N ASP A 282 -19.09 -1.39 -13.68
CA ASP A 282 -17.75 -1.93 -13.90
C ASP A 282 -16.61 -0.89 -13.73
N ILE A 283 -16.72 -0.03 -12.72
CA ILE A 283 -15.71 0.98 -12.38
C ILE A 283 -14.84 0.44 -11.24
N GLN A 284 -13.95 -0.50 -11.57
CA GLN A 284 -13.19 -1.29 -10.59
C GLN A 284 -12.38 -0.46 -9.58
N ARG A 285 -11.74 0.63 -10.02
CA ARG A 285 -10.96 1.50 -9.12
C ARG A 285 -11.86 2.20 -8.09
N LEU A 286 -13.05 2.66 -8.49
CA LEU A 286 -14.03 3.26 -7.57
C LEU A 286 -14.53 2.21 -6.57
N LYS A 287 -14.85 1.00 -7.05
CA LYS A 287 -15.26 -0.13 -6.19
C LYS A 287 -14.24 -0.40 -5.08
N LEU A 288 -12.95 -0.47 -5.42
CA LEU A 288 -11.87 -0.67 -4.44
C LEU A 288 -11.71 0.50 -3.46
N ILE A 289 -11.92 1.73 -3.90
CA ILE A 289 -11.92 2.92 -3.03
C ILE A 289 -13.06 2.80 -2.01
N CYS A 290 -14.27 2.45 -2.45
CA CYS A 290 -15.43 2.25 -1.58
C CYS A 290 -15.22 1.09 -0.59
N GLU A 291 -14.69 -0.05 -1.05
CA GLU A 291 -14.33 -1.17 -0.15
C GLU A 291 -13.37 -0.73 0.96
N THR A 292 -12.36 0.06 0.60
CA THR A 292 -11.37 0.57 1.55
C THR A 292 -11.98 1.56 2.54
N ALA A 293 -12.90 2.42 2.09
CA ALA A 293 -13.60 3.36 2.94
C ALA A 293 -14.51 2.65 3.95
N LEU A 294 -15.34 1.69 3.50
CA LEU A 294 -16.24 0.93 4.37
C LEU A 294 -15.49 0.04 5.37
N SER A 295 -14.36 -0.52 4.98
CA SER A 295 -13.53 -1.35 5.88
C SER A 295 -12.98 -0.55 7.07
N LYS A 296 -12.78 0.76 6.92
CA LYS A 296 -12.26 1.64 7.98
C LYS A 296 -13.33 2.12 8.95
N THR A 297 -14.61 1.97 8.60
CA THR A 297 -15.75 2.45 9.40
C THR A 297 -16.60 1.29 9.92
N LEU A 298 -16.07 0.07 10.02
CA LEU A 298 -16.82 -1.07 10.53
C LEU A 298 -17.20 -0.87 12.01
N GLU A 299 -18.49 -1.06 12.31
CA GLU A 299 -19.06 -0.96 13.65
C GLU A 299 -19.92 -2.19 13.95
N ALA A 300 -20.09 -2.53 15.23
CA ALA A 300 -20.80 -3.75 15.64
C ALA A 300 -22.26 -3.80 15.16
N ASN A 301 -22.94 -2.66 15.11
CA ASN A 301 -24.33 -2.52 14.64
C ASN A 301 -24.48 -2.60 13.11
N THR A 302 -23.41 -2.37 12.34
CA THR A 302 -23.45 -2.23 10.86
C THR A 302 -22.58 -3.24 10.11
N VAL A 303 -21.77 -4.05 10.81
CA VAL A 303 -20.90 -5.04 10.17
C VAL A 303 -21.69 -6.10 9.40
N VAL A 304 -22.88 -6.49 9.87
CA VAL A 304 -23.73 -7.47 9.19
C VAL A 304 -24.26 -6.92 7.87
N THR A 305 -24.78 -5.69 7.87
CA THR A 305 -25.29 -5.05 6.64
C THR A 305 -24.17 -4.79 5.63
N THR A 306 -22.98 -4.40 6.12
CA THR A 306 -21.78 -4.22 5.30
C THR A 306 -21.29 -5.54 4.70
N LEU A 307 -21.34 -6.64 5.46
CA LEU A 307 -20.99 -7.98 4.97
C LEU A 307 -21.97 -8.45 3.88
N THR A 308 -23.28 -8.28 4.09
CA THR A 308 -24.30 -8.63 3.09
C THR A 308 -24.09 -7.85 1.79
N LEU A 309 -23.76 -6.55 1.88
CA LEU A 309 -23.42 -5.73 0.72
C LEU A 309 -22.16 -6.27 0.01
N ALA A 310 -21.12 -6.60 0.76
CA ALA A 310 -19.87 -7.10 0.22
C ALA A 310 -20.06 -8.42 -0.54
N GLU A 311 -20.91 -9.32 -0.03
CA GLU A 311 -21.25 -10.57 -0.70
C GLU A 311 -22.08 -10.34 -1.97
N LYS A 312 -23.10 -9.48 -1.89
CA LYS A 312 -23.96 -9.11 -3.02
C LYS A 312 -23.18 -8.56 -4.21
N HIS A 313 -22.17 -7.73 -3.94
CA HIS A 313 -21.35 -7.07 -4.96
C HIS A 313 -19.97 -7.73 -5.16
N HIS A 314 -19.77 -8.95 -4.66
CA HIS A 314 -18.52 -9.72 -4.83
C HIS A 314 -17.24 -8.97 -4.39
N CYS A 315 -17.33 -8.16 -3.35
CA CYS A 315 -16.25 -7.36 -2.76
C CYS A 315 -15.41 -8.21 -1.79
N GLN A 316 -14.39 -8.89 -2.29
CA GLN A 316 -13.61 -9.83 -1.50
C GLN A 316 -12.85 -9.18 -0.34
N ARG A 317 -12.32 -7.97 -0.51
CA ARG A 317 -11.51 -7.30 0.54
C ARG A 317 -12.41 -6.83 1.66
N LEU A 318 -13.53 -6.19 1.32
CA LEU A 318 -14.52 -5.76 2.31
C LEU A 318 -15.12 -6.95 3.06
N ARG A 319 -15.42 -8.06 2.36
CA ARG A 319 -15.90 -9.30 2.99
C ARG A 319 -14.90 -9.83 4.03
N GLN A 320 -13.62 -9.93 3.66
CA GLN A 320 -12.58 -10.39 4.59
C GLN A 320 -12.45 -9.48 5.81
N ALA A 321 -12.50 -8.16 5.61
CA ALA A 321 -12.47 -7.19 6.71
C ALA A 321 -13.66 -7.38 7.67
N CYS A 322 -14.87 -7.58 7.14
CA CYS A 322 -16.07 -7.83 7.97
C CYS A 322 -15.94 -9.14 8.77
N VAL A 323 -15.47 -10.23 8.15
CA VAL A 323 -15.27 -11.51 8.83
C VAL A 323 -14.23 -11.40 9.95
N GLN A 324 -13.12 -10.71 9.68
CA GLN A 324 -12.08 -10.47 10.69
C GLN A 324 -12.60 -9.63 11.86
N PHE A 325 -13.41 -8.60 11.59
CA PHE A 325 -14.03 -7.76 12.61
C PHE A 325 -15.00 -8.56 13.50
N ILE A 326 -15.82 -9.44 12.90
CA ILE A 326 -16.74 -10.31 13.65
C ILE A 326 -15.95 -11.27 14.54
N ALA A 327 -14.91 -11.92 13.99
CA ALA A 327 -14.08 -12.86 14.74
C ALA A 327 -13.40 -12.20 15.96
N SER A 328 -12.80 -11.01 15.77
CA SER A 328 -12.14 -10.28 16.87
C SER A 328 -13.12 -9.77 17.93
N SER A 329 -14.35 -9.46 17.56
CA SER A 329 -15.39 -9.00 18.50
C SER A 329 -15.93 -10.14 19.37
N VAL A 330 -16.01 -11.37 18.83
CA VAL A 330 -16.42 -12.56 19.59
C VAL A 330 -15.39 -12.96 20.63
N ASP A 331 -14.10 -12.78 20.33
CA ASP A 331 -13.00 -13.07 21.27
C ASP A 331 -12.92 -12.07 22.43
N GLN A 332 -13.55 -10.88 22.33
CA GLN A 332 -13.61 -9.88 23.40
C GLN A 332 -14.76 -10.10 24.40
N ILE A 333 -15.66 -11.06 24.13
CA ILE A 333 -16.84 -11.37 24.97
C ILE A 333 -16.58 -12.63 25.84
N LYS A 334 -15.40 -13.24 25.76
CA LYS A 334 -14.96 -14.36 26.61
C LYS A 334 -14.00 -13.88 27.69
#